data_AF-A0A1I2L546-F1
#
_entry.id   AF-A0A1I2L546-F1
#
_cell.length_a   1.000
_cell.length_b   1.000
_cell.length_c   1.000
_cell.angle_alpha   90.00
_cell.angle_beta   90.00
_cell.angle_gamma   90.00
#
_symmetry.space_group_name_H-M   'P 1'
#
loop_
_entity.id
_entity.type
_entity.pdbx_description
1 polymer ?
#
loop_
_entity_poly.entity_id
_entity_poly.type
_entity_poly.pdbx_seq_one_letter_code
_entity_poly.pdbx_strand_id
1 'polypeptide(L)' 'WRGEAGDPAAAAEATADLLTDYLRVLGPDHPDTLTISRNLAYWQGKADER' A
#
# COMPACT_ATOMS: atom_id res chain seq x y z
N TRP A 1 -2.26 -12.86 2.18
CA TRP A 1 -2.99 -11.89 1.35
C TRP A 1 -4.33 -11.63 2.00
N ARG A 2 -4.51 -10.49 2.69
CA ARG A 2 -5.81 -10.02 3.19
C ARG A 2 -6.13 -8.73 2.45
N GLY A 3 -6.67 -8.90 1.25
CA GLY A 3 -7.32 -7.85 0.47
C GLY A 3 -8.78 -8.24 0.25
N GLU A 4 -9.43 -8.84 1.26
CA GLU A 4 -10.86 -9.13 1.16
C GLU A 4 -11.66 -7.88 1.46
N ALA A 5 -11.87 -7.12 0.38
CA ALA A 5 -13.16 -6.60 -0.06
C ALA A 5 -14.03 -5.85 0.98
N GLY A 6 -13.86 -4.53 1.04
CA GLY A 6 -14.95 -3.64 1.49
C GLY A 6 -14.51 -2.27 1.97
N ASP A 7 -13.28 -2.15 2.46
CA ASP A 7 -12.77 -0.93 3.08
C ASP A 7 -11.45 -0.46 2.43
N PRO A 8 -11.53 0.52 1.50
CA PRO A 8 -10.34 1.13 0.91
C PRO A 8 -9.39 1.77 1.93
N ALA A 9 -9.88 2.27 3.06
CA ALA A 9 -9.03 2.86 4.10
C ALA A 9 -8.21 1.77 4.81
N ALA A 10 -8.84 0.66 5.18
CA ALA A 10 -8.13 -0.49 5.76
C ALA A 10 -7.10 -1.09 4.78
N ALA A 11 -7.41 -1.11 3.48
CA ALA A 11 -6.47 -1.54 2.46
C ALA A 11 -5.27 -0.58 2.32
N ALA A 12 -5.50 0.74 2.43
CA ALA A 12 -4.42 1.73 2.43
C ALA A 12 -3.51 1.57 3.66
N GLU A 13 -4.08 1.41 4.86
CA GLU A 13 -3.31 1.22 6.09
C GLU A 13 -2.43 -0.03 6.02
N ALA A 14 -2.99 -1.18 5.63
CA ALA A 14 -2.23 -2.41 5.49
C ALA A 14 -1.12 -2.32 4.42
N THR A 15 -1.35 -1.55 3.35
CA THR A 15 -0.33 -1.34 2.30
C THR A 15 0.76 -0.37 2.77
N ALA A 16 0.45 0.61 3.61
CA ALA A 16 1.40 1.54 4.19
C ALA A 16 2.35 0.85 5.20
N ASP A 17 1.82 -0.05 6.02
CA ASP A 17 2.64 -0.87 6.92
C ASP A 17 3.64 -1.74 6.13
N LEU A 18 3.15 -2.39 5.07
CA LEU A 18 3.99 -3.19 4.19
C LEU A 18 5.07 -2.35 3.50
N LEU A 19 4.72 -1.13 3.05
CA LEU A 19 5.68 -0.21 2.44
C LEU A 19 6.82 0.15 3.40
N THR A 20 6.51 0.32 4.69
CA THR A 20 7.52 0.64 5.71
C THR A 20 8.55 -0.47 5.86
N ASP A 21 8.11 -1.73 5.87
CA ASP A 21 9.04 -2.87 5.93
C ASP A 21 9.90 -2.97 4.65
N TYR A 22 9.30 -2.75 3.49
CA TYR A 22 10.02 -2.78 2.21
C TYR A 22 11.03 -1.64 2.08
N LEU A 23 10.69 -0.44 2.54
CA LEU A 23 11.62 0.69 2.61
C LEU A 23 12.82 0.39 3.51
N ARG A 24 12.60 -0.29 4.65
CA ARG A 24 13.68 -0.65 5.59
C ARG A 24 14.58 -1.76 5.05
N VAL A 25 14.00 -2.77 4.40
CA VAL A 25 14.73 -3.99 3.97
C VAL A 25 15.35 -3.83 2.57
N LEU A 26 14.59 -3.27 1.63
CA LEU A 26 14.96 -3.23 0.21
C LEU A 26 15.35 -1.82 -0.25
N GLY A 27 14.90 -0.78 0.46
CA GLY A 27 15.15 0.61 0.11
C GLY A 27 14.09 1.21 -0.84
N PRO A 28 14.14 2.54 -1.03
CA PRO A 28 13.14 3.29 -1.81
C PRO A 28 13.15 2.97 -3.30
N ASP A 29 14.30 2.62 -3.88
CA ASP A 29 14.45 2.40 -5.33
C ASP A 29 14.19 0.95 -5.75
N HIS A 30 13.90 0.06 -4.80
CA HIS A 30 13.66 -1.35 -5.13
C HIS A 30 12.33 -1.50 -5.89
N PRO A 31 12.28 -2.31 -6.98
CA PRO A 31 11.07 -2.50 -7.79
C PRO A 31 9.83 -2.90 -6.98
N ASP A 32 10.02 -3.73 -5.95
CA ASP A 32 8.91 -4.15 -5.09
C ASP A 32 8.38 -3.02 -4.20
N THR A 33 9.28 -2.17 -3.68
CA THR A 33 8.91 -0.97 -2.91
C THR A 33 8.08 -0.02 -3.78
N LEU A 34 8.49 0.19 -5.03
CA LEU A 34 7.75 1.01 -5.99
C LEU A 34 6.37 0.41 -6.31
N THR A 35 6.29 -0.91 -6.43
CA THR A 35 5.02 -1.63 -6.68
C THR A 35 4.04 -1.44 -5.52
N ILE A 36 4.52 -1.57 -4.28
CA ILE A 36 3.70 -1.37 -3.08
C ILE A 36 3.28 0.09 -2.93
N SER A 37 4.19 1.04 -3.21
CA SER A 37 3.88 2.47 -3.20
C SER A 37 2.76 2.83 -4.20
N ARG A 38 2.78 2.25 -5.41
CA ARG A 38 1.71 2.43 -6.39
C ARG A 38 0.37 1.85 -5.91
N ASN A 39 0.39 0.72 -5.21
CA ASN A 39 -0.82 0.12 -4.63
C ASN A 39 -1.38 0.99 -3.49
N LEU A 40 -0.52 1.60 -2.66
CA LEU A 40 -0.95 2.52 -1.62
C LEU A 40 -1.68 3.72 -2.20
N ALA A 41 -1.12 4.34 -3.24
CA ALA A 41 -1.75 5.46 -3.93
C ALA A 41 -3.13 5.08 -4.53
N TYR A 42 -3.27 3.87 -5.07
CA TYR A 42 -4.55 3.36 -5.56
C TYR A 42 -5.59 3.26 -4.44
N TRP A 43 -5.24 2.67 -3.29
CA TRP A 43 -6.18 2.52 -2.18
C TRP A 43 -6.54 3.85 -1.52
N GLN A 44 -5.60 4.79 -1.43
CA GLN A 44 -5.87 6.15 -0.98
C GLN A 44 -6.88 6.88 -1.88
N GLY A 45 -6.74 6.77 -3.20
CA GLY A 45 -7.74 7.32 -4.13
C GLY A 45 -9.11 6.68 -3.96
N LYS A 46 -9.17 5.37 -3.75
CA LYS A 46 -10.43 4.66 -3.48
C LYS A 46 -11.07 5.00 -2.13
N ALA A 47 -10.28 5.43 -1.14
CA ALA A 47 -10.76 5.86 0.17
C ALA A 47 -11.33 7.29 0.14
N ASP A 48 -10.76 8.16 -0.69
CA ASP A 48 -11.21 9.55 -0.86
C ASP A 48 -12.51 9.66 -1.68
N GLU A 49 -12.77 8.69 -2.57
CA GLU A 49 -14.03 8.59 -3.35
C GLU A 49 -15.27 8.17 -2.53
N ARG A 50 -15.16 8.03 -1.20
CA ARG A 50 -16.23 7.49 -0.33
C ARG A 50 -16.87 8.55 0.56
#